data_AF-A0AAX3MXE5-F1
#
_entry.id   AF-A0AAX3MXE5-F1
#
_cell.length_a   1.000
_cell.length_b   1.000
_cell.length_c   1.000
_cell.angle_alpha   90.00
_cell.angle_beta   90.00
_cell.angle_gamma   90.00
#
_symmetry.space_group_name_H-M   'P 1'
#
loop_
_entity.id
_entity.type
_entity.pdbx_description
1 polymer ?
#
loop_
_entity_poly.entity_id
_entity_poly.type
_entity_poly.pdbx_seq_one_letter_code
_entity_poly.pdbx_strand_id
1 'polypeptide(L)'
;MRKSMKQFLMIVVVMMIVMMSWEGQKMDAALHQTLIPQESIRLRILANSDMPGDQLVKREIRDAVVMQMNEWVPELDNPNSLNQARTMVQEHIPQLKELVGEELTARGLDYEYNVELAVVPFPTKMYGKLVYPAGDYEAVRITLGKGEGQNWWCVLFPPLCFVGGSNGDLADKAAADTGSSTNGNEQSTEIAAAEGASEPEVRFFLWDLLVKMWDWAGSMFA
;
A
#
# COMPACT_ATOMS: atom_id res chain seq x y z
N MET A 1 -23.58 54.27 7.80
CA MET A 1 -24.20 52.99 8.24
C MET A 1 -24.25 51.90 7.18
N ARG A 2 -24.81 52.11 5.97
CA ARG A 2 -24.90 51.06 4.92
C ARG A 2 -23.56 50.43 4.49
N LYS A 3 -22.47 51.20 4.44
CA LYS A 3 -21.13 50.70 4.03
C LYS A 3 -20.49 49.80 5.09
N SER A 4 -20.55 50.22 6.36
CA SER A 4 -20.08 49.42 7.50
C SER A 4 -20.89 48.14 7.71
N MET A 5 -22.20 48.17 7.43
CA MET A 5 -23.06 46.98 7.52
C MET A 5 -22.74 45.94 6.44
N LYS A 6 -22.36 46.37 5.22
CA LYS A 6 -21.90 45.48 4.15
C LYS A 6 -20.53 44.87 4.46
N GLN A 7 -19.61 45.65 5.04
CA GLN A 7 -18.30 45.15 5.46
C GLN A 7 -18.42 44.12 6.59
N PHE A 8 -19.31 44.37 7.56
CA PHE A 8 -19.60 43.41 8.62
C PHE A 8 -20.19 42.10 8.08
N LEU A 9 -21.14 42.17 7.14
CA LEU A 9 -21.72 40.99 6.50
C LEU A 9 -20.67 40.17 5.74
N MET A 10 -19.76 40.83 5.02
CA MET A 10 -18.70 40.15 4.26
C MET A 10 -17.74 39.40 5.19
N ILE A 11 -17.37 40.01 6.34
CA ILE A 11 -16.52 39.36 7.34
C ILE A 11 -17.19 38.11 7.92
N VAL A 12 -18.50 38.17 8.21
CA VAL A 12 -19.26 37.02 8.74
C VAL A 12 -19.30 35.87 7.73
N VAL A 13 -19.53 36.16 6.44
CA VAL A 13 -19.54 35.13 5.38
C VAL A 13 -18.18 34.47 5.22
N VAL A 14 -17.09 35.25 5.21
CA VAL A 14 -15.72 34.70 5.14
C VAL A 14 -15.43 33.84 6.37
N MET A 15 -15.82 34.28 7.57
CA MET A 15 -15.63 33.50 8.80
C MET A 15 -16.42 32.19 8.78
N MET A 16 -17.62 32.17 8.19
CA MET A 16 -18.45 30.97 8.03
C MET A 16 -17.82 29.98 7.04
N ILE A 17 -17.24 30.46 5.93
CA ILE A 17 -16.50 29.63 4.96
C ILE A 17 -15.25 29.02 5.61
N VAL A 18 -14.50 29.80 6.39
CA VAL A 18 -13.31 29.30 7.11
C VAL A 18 -13.69 28.24 8.14
N MET A 19 -14.82 28.40 8.86
CA MET A 19 -15.33 27.37 9.77
C MET A 19 -15.74 26.09 9.04
N MET A 20 -16.43 26.20 7.90
CA MET A 20 -16.81 25.04 7.09
C MET A 20 -15.60 24.29 6.51
N SER A 21 -14.56 25.02 6.06
CA SER A 21 -13.29 24.40 5.66
C SER A 21 -12.58 23.70 6.80
N TRP A 22 -12.72 24.20 8.04
CA TRP A 22 -12.13 23.56 9.22
C TRP A 22 -12.84 22.25 9.57
N GLU A 23 -14.16 22.20 9.47
CA GLU A 23 -14.90 20.95 9.69
C GLU A 23 -14.64 19.91 8.58
N GLY A 24 -14.47 20.34 7.33
CA GLY A 24 -14.06 19.47 6.23
C GLY A 24 -12.71 18.79 6.46
N GLN A 25 -11.73 19.52 7.01
CA GLN A 25 -10.41 18.95 7.36
C GLN A 25 -10.49 17.95 8.53
N LYS A 26 -11.44 18.11 9.46
CA LYS A 26 -11.66 17.15 10.55
C LYS A 26 -12.36 15.88 10.09
N MET A 27 -13.22 15.95 9.06
CA MET A 27 -13.89 14.79 8.50
C MET A 27 -12.93 13.86 7.75
N ASP A 28 -11.91 14.37 7.03
CA ASP A 28 -10.88 13.53 6.39
C ASP A 28 -9.98 12.79 7.41
N ALA A 29 -9.72 13.38 8.57
CA ALA A 29 -8.95 12.72 9.63
C ALA A 29 -9.75 11.61 10.36
N ALA A 30 -11.08 11.59 10.22
CA ALA A 30 -11.97 10.65 10.92
C ALA A 30 -12.59 9.58 10.00
N LEU A 31 -12.53 9.75 8.67
CA LEU A 31 -13.09 8.80 7.71
C LEU A 31 -12.04 7.75 7.31
N HIS A 32 -12.28 6.50 7.76
CA HIS A 32 -11.55 5.27 7.39
C HIS A 32 -10.40 4.80 8.29
N GLN A 33 -10.53 4.95 9.61
CA GLN A 33 -9.93 3.98 10.54
C GLN A 33 -10.79 2.72 10.64
N THR A 34 -10.91 1.96 9.55
CA THR A 34 -11.13 0.51 9.71
C THR A 34 -9.82 -0.06 10.21
N LEU A 35 -9.53 0.18 11.51
CA LEU A 35 -8.41 -0.45 12.18
C LEU A 35 -8.60 -1.95 12.01
N ILE A 36 -7.65 -2.60 11.36
CA ILE A 36 -7.62 -4.06 11.45
C ILE A 36 -7.44 -4.40 12.93
N PRO A 37 -8.13 -5.44 13.44
CA PRO A 37 -7.98 -5.88 14.81
C PRO A 37 -6.53 -5.78 15.28
N GLN A 38 -6.33 -5.09 16.40
CA GLN A 38 -5.03 -4.97 17.07
C GLN A 38 -4.38 -6.36 17.24
N GLU A 39 -5.23 -7.37 17.36
CA GLU A 39 -4.93 -8.79 17.37
C GLU A 39 -4.73 -9.33 15.94
N SER A 40 -3.48 -9.28 15.46
CA SER A 40 -3.06 -9.89 14.19
C SER A 40 -1.68 -10.54 14.35
N ILE A 41 -1.45 -11.64 13.62
CA ILE A 41 -0.12 -12.25 13.54
C ILE A 41 0.58 -11.64 12.32
N ARG A 42 1.79 -11.14 12.53
CA ARG A 42 2.56 -10.45 11.50
C ARG A 42 3.71 -11.30 10.98
N LEU A 43 4.31 -10.85 9.88
CA LEU A 43 5.52 -11.42 9.29
C LEU A 43 6.57 -10.32 9.19
N ARG A 44 7.77 -10.60 9.70
CA ARG A 44 8.93 -9.74 9.58
C ARG A 44 10.10 -10.53 9.03
N ILE A 45 10.67 -10.09 7.91
CA ILE A 45 11.84 -10.74 7.30
C ILE A 45 13.00 -9.75 7.24
N LEU A 46 14.15 -10.11 7.80
CA LEU A 46 15.39 -9.35 7.75
C LEU A 46 16.29 -9.99 6.70
N ALA A 47 16.69 -9.23 5.69
CA ALA A 47 17.65 -9.70 4.70
C ALA A 47 19.07 -9.73 5.28
N ASN A 48 19.93 -10.55 4.69
CA ASN A 48 21.34 -10.60 5.06
C ASN A 48 22.04 -9.24 4.86
N SER A 49 21.80 -8.56 3.73
CA SER A 49 22.31 -7.22 3.44
C SER A 49 21.37 -6.41 2.52
N ASP A 50 21.76 -5.17 2.22
CA ASP A 50 21.06 -4.29 1.27
C ASP A 50 21.43 -4.53 -0.21
N MET A 51 22.25 -5.56 -0.48
CA MET A 51 22.56 -5.91 -1.86
C MET A 51 21.30 -6.35 -2.62
N PRO A 52 21.17 -6.02 -3.92
CA PRO A 52 20.00 -6.39 -4.71
C PRO A 52 19.67 -7.90 -4.68
N GLY A 53 20.70 -8.77 -4.63
CA GLY A 53 20.55 -10.22 -4.50
C GLY A 53 19.87 -10.62 -3.19
N ASP A 54 20.37 -10.16 -2.05
CA ASP A 54 19.79 -10.45 -0.74
C ASP A 54 18.36 -9.91 -0.61
N GLN A 55 18.09 -8.76 -1.23
CA GLN A 55 16.75 -8.18 -1.29
C GLN A 55 15.80 -9.00 -2.18
N LEU A 56 16.30 -9.65 -3.25
CA LEU A 56 15.54 -10.60 -4.06
C LEU A 56 15.20 -11.86 -3.26
N VAL A 57 16.20 -12.47 -2.62
CA VAL A 57 16.04 -13.67 -1.79
C VAL A 57 14.99 -13.44 -0.71
N LYS A 58 15.01 -12.28 -0.02
CA LYS A 58 13.98 -11.91 0.95
C LYS A 58 12.56 -11.90 0.35
N ARG A 59 12.38 -11.39 -0.87
CA ARG A 59 11.06 -11.33 -1.52
C ARG A 59 10.56 -12.71 -1.89
N GLU A 60 11.45 -13.58 -2.34
CA GLU A 60 11.09 -14.95 -2.72
C GLU A 60 10.75 -15.79 -1.48
N ILE A 61 11.54 -15.68 -0.42
CA ILE A 61 11.23 -16.31 0.86
C ILE A 61 9.89 -15.80 1.42
N ARG A 62 9.62 -14.49 1.33
CA ARG A 62 8.30 -13.94 1.66
C ARG A 62 7.21 -14.66 0.87
N ASP A 63 7.36 -14.77 -0.44
CA ASP A 63 6.33 -15.35 -1.30
C ASP A 63 6.10 -16.84 -0.99
N ALA A 64 7.16 -17.61 -0.75
CA ALA A 64 7.07 -19.01 -0.33
C ALA A 64 6.36 -19.16 1.02
N VAL A 65 6.77 -18.40 2.05
CA VAL A 65 6.16 -18.43 3.39
C VAL A 65 4.68 -18.04 3.33
N VAL A 66 4.37 -16.99 2.57
CA VAL A 66 3.00 -16.48 2.43
C VAL A 66 2.11 -17.47 1.67
N MET A 67 2.64 -18.15 0.65
CA MET A 67 1.95 -19.25 -0.04
C MET A 67 1.66 -20.41 0.89
N GLN A 68 2.67 -20.86 1.65
CA GLN A 68 2.52 -21.97 2.58
C GLN A 68 1.49 -21.67 3.68
N MET A 69 1.50 -20.45 4.22
CA MET A 69 0.54 -20.02 5.23
C MET A 69 -0.88 -19.98 4.69
N ASN A 70 -1.07 -19.62 3.42
CA ASN A 70 -2.38 -19.65 2.78
C ASN A 70 -2.94 -21.06 2.59
N GLU A 71 -2.10 -22.09 2.58
CA GLU A 71 -2.54 -23.49 2.55
C GLU A 71 -3.04 -23.95 3.92
N TRP A 72 -2.40 -23.49 5.00
CA TRP A 72 -2.77 -23.88 6.37
C TRP A 72 -3.96 -23.10 6.94
N VAL A 73 -4.15 -21.83 6.55
CA VAL A 73 -5.25 -21.00 7.08
C VAL A 73 -6.65 -21.60 6.83
N PRO A 74 -6.96 -22.18 5.64
CA PRO A 74 -8.22 -22.87 5.39
C PRO A 74 -8.45 -24.14 6.24
N GLU A 75 -7.39 -24.76 6.77
CA GLU A 75 -7.50 -25.96 7.61
C GLU A 75 -7.98 -25.63 9.04
N LEU A 76 -7.99 -24.35 9.41
CA LEU A 76 -8.48 -23.90 10.72
C LEU A 76 -10.01 -24.00 10.80
N ASP A 77 -10.51 -24.66 11.85
CA ASP A 77 -11.94 -24.74 12.16
C ASP A 77 -12.59 -23.34 12.26
N ASN A 78 -11.86 -22.36 12.79
CA ASN A 78 -12.27 -20.96 12.84
C ASN A 78 -11.15 -20.03 12.35
N PRO A 79 -11.12 -19.68 11.05
CA PRO A 79 -10.08 -18.85 10.44
C PRO A 79 -10.11 -17.38 10.86
N ASN A 80 -10.92 -17.01 11.86
CA ASN A 80 -10.94 -15.68 12.48
C ASN A 80 -10.46 -15.69 13.94
N SER A 81 -10.12 -16.86 14.50
CA SER A 81 -9.67 -16.98 15.89
C SER A 81 -8.15 -16.81 16.00
N LEU A 82 -7.71 -15.71 16.63
CA LEU A 82 -6.28 -15.42 16.83
C LEU A 82 -5.56 -16.54 17.59
N ASN A 83 -6.19 -17.13 18.61
CA ASN A 83 -5.55 -18.17 19.42
C ASN A 83 -5.31 -19.46 18.62
N GLN A 84 -6.24 -19.82 17.72
CA GLN A 84 -6.04 -20.97 16.83
C GLN A 84 -4.96 -20.68 15.80
N ALA A 85 -4.97 -19.47 15.20
CA ALA A 85 -3.92 -19.04 14.29
C ALA A 85 -2.54 -19.04 14.94
N ARG A 86 -2.43 -18.59 16.21
CA ARG A 86 -1.17 -18.62 16.98
C ARG A 86 -0.67 -20.04 17.15
N THR A 87 -1.55 -20.93 17.60
CA THR A 87 -1.19 -22.34 17.85
C THR A 87 -0.72 -23.01 16.56
N MET A 88 -1.46 -22.83 15.46
CA MET A 88 -1.09 -23.34 14.14
C MET A 88 0.29 -22.80 13.69
N VAL A 89 0.49 -21.47 13.72
CA VAL A 89 1.79 -20.87 13.35
C VAL A 89 2.92 -21.45 14.20
N GLN A 90 2.69 -21.61 15.50
CA GLN A 90 3.69 -22.12 16.44
C GLN A 90 4.04 -23.59 16.18
N GLU A 91 3.05 -24.42 15.85
CA GLU A 91 3.22 -25.83 15.46
C GLU A 91 3.95 -25.97 14.12
N HIS A 92 3.76 -25.00 13.21
CA HIS A 92 4.35 -24.99 11.88
C HIS A 92 5.69 -24.24 11.74
N ILE A 93 6.23 -23.66 12.83
CA ILE A 93 7.56 -23.01 12.80
C ILE A 93 8.66 -23.95 12.26
N PRO A 94 8.75 -25.24 12.63
CA PRO A 94 9.75 -26.15 12.08
C PRO A 94 9.66 -26.30 10.56
N GLN A 95 8.44 -26.39 10.01
CA GLN A 95 8.18 -26.51 8.57
C GLN A 95 8.54 -25.21 7.85
N LEU A 96 8.24 -24.05 8.43
CA LEU A 96 8.69 -22.77 7.88
C LEU A 96 10.22 -22.66 7.88
N LYS A 97 10.88 -23.18 8.92
CA LYS A 97 12.34 -23.21 8.99
C LYS A 97 12.93 -24.09 7.89
N GLU A 98 12.35 -25.27 7.67
CA GLU A 98 12.73 -26.17 6.57
C GLU A 98 12.55 -25.51 5.20
N LEU A 99 11.38 -24.91 4.95
CA LEU A 99 11.08 -24.17 3.72
C LEU A 99 12.11 -23.06 3.43
N VAL A 100 12.44 -22.25 4.44
CA VAL A 100 13.47 -21.20 4.29
C VAL A 100 14.83 -21.80 3.94
N GLY A 101 15.20 -22.92 4.56
CA GLY A 101 16.44 -23.64 4.29
C GLY A 101 16.49 -24.22 2.87
N GLU A 102 15.39 -24.79 2.39
CA GLU A 102 15.25 -25.31 1.03
C GLU A 102 15.38 -24.19 0.00
N GLU A 103 14.71 -23.05 0.20
CA GLU A 103 14.79 -21.90 -0.69
C GLU A 103 16.24 -21.35 -0.76
N LEU A 104 16.96 -21.27 0.36
CA LEU A 104 18.36 -20.85 0.36
C LEU A 104 19.26 -21.86 -0.36
N THR A 105 19.08 -23.15 -0.08
CA THR A 105 19.89 -24.24 -0.65
C THR A 105 19.68 -24.36 -2.16
N ALA A 106 18.43 -24.24 -2.64
CA ALA A 106 18.09 -24.27 -4.06
C ALA A 106 18.81 -23.18 -4.87
N ARG A 107 19.25 -22.10 -4.21
CA ARG A 107 19.98 -20.98 -4.81
C ARG A 107 21.50 -21.05 -4.59
N GLY A 108 21.98 -22.11 -3.93
CA GLY A 108 23.38 -22.26 -3.56
C GLY A 108 23.85 -21.21 -2.54
N LEU A 109 22.94 -20.69 -1.71
CA LEU A 109 23.25 -19.74 -0.65
C LEU A 109 23.37 -20.47 0.69
N ASP A 110 24.51 -20.30 1.35
CA ASP A 110 24.80 -20.88 2.67
C ASP A 110 24.75 -19.78 3.74
N TYR A 111 23.55 -19.25 3.99
CA TYR A 111 23.33 -18.30 5.07
C TYR A 111 22.89 -19.04 6.33
N GLU A 112 23.38 -18.58 7.48
CA GLU A 112 22.67 -18.86 8.73
C GLU A 112 21.28 -18.24 8.66
N TYR A 113 20.26 -18.91 9.18
CA TYR A 113 18.91 -18.37 9.23
C TYR A 113 18.20 -18.78 10.52
N ASN A 114 17.33 -17.89 11.00
CA ASN A 114 16.48 -18.13 12.15
C ASN A 114 15.02 -17.81 11.82
N VAL A 115 14.11 -18.68 12.25
CA VAL A 115 12.66 -18.51 12.12
C VAL A 115 12.05 -18.72 13.50
N GLU A 116 11.35 -17.73 14.01
CA GLU A 116 10.74 -17.79 15.34
C GLU A 116 9.45 -16.96 15.41
N LEU A 117 8.58 -17.31 16.36
CA LEU A 117 7.44 -16.50 16.74
C LEU A 117 7.82 -15.63 17.93
N ALA A 118 7.86 -14.31 17.76
CA ALA A 118 8.29 -13.37 18.79
C ALA A 118 7.49 -12.06 18.76
N VAL A 119 7.45 -11.37 19.90
CA VAL A 119 6.94 -10.00 19.96
C VAL A 119 8.05 -9.04 19.50
N VAL A 120 7.78 -8.28 18.45
CA VAL A 120 8.78 -7.38 17.84
C VAL A 120 8.16 -6.02 17.49
N PRO A 121 8.97 -4.94 17.46
CA PRO A 121 8.48 -3.61 17.10
C PRO A 121 8.19 -3.53 15.60
N PHE A 122 7.04 -2.96 15.26
CA PHE A 122 6.62 -2.61 13.91
C PHE A 122 6.45 -1.09 13.77
N PRO A 123 6.88 -0.50 12.64
CA PRO A 123 6.52 0.87 12.31
C PRO A 123 5.06 0.97 11.87
N THR A 124 4.53 2.20 11.80
CA THR A 124 3.24 2.46 11.19
C THR A 124 3.28 2.06 9.71
N LYS A 125 2.27 1.34 9.22
CA LYS A 125 2.17 0.87 7.83
C LYS A 125 0.79 1.11 7.26
N MET A 126 0.73 1.39 5.97
CA MET A 126 -0.52 1.56 5.22
C MET A 126 -0.73 0.37 4.30
N TYR A 127 -1.89 -0.28 4.41
CA TYR A 127 -2.32 -1.34 3.51
C TYR A 127 -3.66 -0.95 2.87
N GLY A 128 -3.62 -0.48 1.62
CA GLY A 128 -4.77 0.10 0.93
C GLY A 128 -5.30 1.31 1.70
N LYS A 129 -6.56 1.24 2.13
CA LYS A 129 -7.21 2.29 2.94
C LYS A 129 -7.04 2.09 4.45
N LEU A 130 -6.23 1.11 4.87
CA LEU A 130 -6.12 0.66 6.26
C LEU A 130 -4.79 1.13 6.85
N VAL A 131 -4.87 1.89 7.95
CA VAL A 131 -3.72 2.35 8.72
C VAL A 131 -3.44 1.36 9.85
N TYR A 132 -2.20 0.88 9.92
CA TYR A 132 -1.70 0.11 11.04
C TYR A 132 -0.73 0.93 11.86
N PRO A 133 -1.02 1.21 13.14
CA PRO A 133 -0.14 1.99 13.97
C PRO A 133 1.16 1.25 14.31
N ALA A 134 2.20 2.01 14.64
CA ALA A 134 3.42 1.50 15.23
C ALA A 134 3.15 0.90 16.63
N GLY A 135 3.89 -0.15 16.97
CA GLY A 135 3.75 -0.85 18.25
C GLY A 135 4.46 -2.20 18.26
N ASP A 136 4.34 -2.91 19.37
CA ASP A 136 4.88 -4.25 19.53
C ASP A 136 3.81 -5.29 19.24
N TYR A 137 4.12 -6.19 18.30
CA TYR A 137 3.17 -7.19 17.83
C TYR A 137 3.81 -8.56 17.75
N GLU A 138 2.99 -9.58 17.91
CA GLU A 138 3.39 -10.97 17.67
C GLU A 138 3.63 -11.19 16.17
N ALA A 139 4.82 -11.65 15.83
CA ALA A 139 5.23 -11.84 14.45
C ALA A 139 6.12 -13.07 14.28
N VAL A 140 5.96 -13.73 13.14
CA VAL A 140 6.96 -14.64 12.60
C VAL A 140 8.14 -13.80 12.15
N ARG A 141 9.25 -13.86 12.89
CA ARG A 141 10.50 -13.19 12.57
C ARG A 141 11.42 -14.18 11.85
N ILE A 142 11.77 -13.83 10.62
CA ILE A 142 12.74 -14.55 9.80
C ILE A 142 13.98 -13.67 9.66
N THR A 143 15.11 -14.12 10.17
CA THR A 143 16.41 -13.43 10.02
C THR A 143 17.28 -14.24 9.09
N LEU A 144 17.71 -13.63 7.98
CA LEU A 144 18.60 -14.24 7.01
C LEU A 144 20.02 -13.69 7.20
N GLY A 145 21.01 -14.57 7.30
CA GLY A 145 22.41 -14.26 7.55
C GLY A 145 22.58 -13.30 8.72
N LYS A 146 23.26 -12.17 8.48
CA LYS A 146 23.51 -11.14 9.50
C LYS A 146 22.29 -10.32 9.88
N GLY A 147 21.21 -10.35 9.08
CA GLY A 147 20.02 -9.52 9.31
C GLY A 147 20.26 -8.01 9.20
N GLU A 148 21.32 -7.57 8.52
CA GLU A 148 21.73 -6.16 8.40
C GLU A 148 21.01 -5.42 7.27
N GLY A 149 20.29 -6.15 6.41
CA GLY A 149 19.56 -5.56 5.30
C GLY A 149 18.19 -5.00 5.67
N GLN A 150 17.55 -4.38 4.70
CA GLN A 150 16.20 -3.85 4.84
C GLN A 150 15.22 -4.92 5.32
N ASN A 151 14.32 -4.51 6.20
CA ASN A 151 13.24 -5.35 6.69
C ASN A 151 12.12 -5.44 5.64
N TRP A 152 11.36 -6.53 5.70
CA TRP A 152 10.05 -6.66 5.09
C TRP A 152 9.02 -6.79 6.22
N TRP A 153 7.91 -6.06 6.13
CA TRP A 153 6.83 -6.11 7.11
C TRP A 153 5.54 -6.47 6.42
N CYS A 154 4.81 -7.41 7.00
CA CYS A 154 3.53 -7.83 6.49
C CYS A 154 2.59 -8.31 7.61
N VAL A 155 1.28 -8.30 7.35
CA VAL A 155 0.26 -8.92 8.21
C VAL A 155 -0.08 -10.29 7.63
N LEU A 156 0.26 -11.34 8.39
CA LEU A 156 0.10 -12.73 7.97
C LEU A 156 -1.32 -13.22 8.21
N PHE A 157 -1.93 -12.78 9.31
CA PHE A 157 -3.28 -13.15 9.69
C PHE A 157 -4.03 -11.93 10.26
N PRO A 158 -5.12 -11.46 9.62
CA PRO A 158 -5.66 -11.90 8.32
C PRO A 158 -4.65 -11.72 7.16
N PRO A 159 -4.73 -12.52 6.08
CA PRO A 159 -3.71 -12.55 5.03
C PRO A 159 -3.75 -11.28 4.16
N LEU A 160 -2.85 -10.32 4.44
CA LEU A 160 -2.72 -9.08 3.66
C LEU A 160 -1.40 -9.01 2.89
N CYS A 161 -0.63 -10.08 2.89
CA CYS A 161 0.66 -10.15 2.20
C CYS A 161 0.60 -10.22 0.69
N PHE A 162 -0.61 -10.30 0.11
CA PHE A 162 -0.84 -10.33 -1.33
C PHE A 162 -1.18 -8.96 -1.94
N VAL A 163 -1.47 -7.96 -1.11
CA VAL A 163 -1.95 -6.67 -1.62
C VAL A 163 -0.76 -5.82 -2.05
N GLY A 164 -0.38 -5.95 -3.32
CA GLY A 164 0.50 -5.02 -4.03
C GLY A 164 1.97 -5.10 -3.63
N GLY A 165 2.75 -5.85 -4.43
CA GLY A 165 4.20 -5.81 -4.36
C GLY A 165 4.74 -4.38 -4.44
N SER A 166 5.88 -4.17 -3.76
CA SER A 166 6.57 -2.89 -3.53
C SER A 166 6.00 -2.06 -2.39
N ASN A 167 6.70 -2.13 -1.25
CA ASN A 167 6.81 -1.08 -0.24
C ASN A 167 5.51 -0.41 0.23
N GLY A 168 4.98 -0.87 1.36
CA GLY A 168 4.69 -0.03 2.54
C GLY A 168 3.82 1.24 2.46
N ASP A 169 3.32 1.65 1.30
CA ASP A 169 2.38 2.72 1.07
C ASP A 169 1.63 2.41 -0.22
N LEU A 170 0.45 1.80 -0.07
CA LEU A 170 -0.51 1.71 -1.17
C LEU A 170 -1.20 3.08 -1.31
N ALA A 171 -0.52 4.03 -1.95
CA ALA A 171 -1.20 5.13 -2.60
C ALA A 171 -1.85 4.58 -3.89
N ASP A 172 -3.15 4.33 -3.79
CA ASP A 172 -4.12 4.16 -4.87
C ASP A 172 -3.66 3.41 -6.14
N LYS A 173 -3.83 2.09 -6.12
CA LYS A 173 -4.33 1.36 -7.29
C LYS A 173 -5.53 0.52 -6.91
N ALA A 174 -6.69 1.17 -6.90
CA ALA A 174 -7.96 0.49 -6.91
C ALA A 174 -8.22 -0.16 -8.29
N ALA A 175 -8.67 -1.42 -8.24
CA ALA A 175 -9.41 -2.14 -9.28
C ALA A 175 -8.71 -2.38 -10.65
N ALA A 176 -8.05 -3.54 -10.74
CA ALA A 176 -8.02 -4.37 -11.95
C ALA A 176 -7.99 -5.83 -11.45
N ASP A 177 -9.16 -6.37 -11.17
CA ASP A 177 -9.95 -7.21 -12.08
C ASP A 177 -9.41 -8.63 -12.18
N THR A 178 -10.30 -9.55 -11.84
CA THR A 178 -10.11 -10.98 -11.74
C THR A 178 -10.43 -11.55 -13.12
N GLY A 179 -9.44 -12.00 -13.89
CA GLY A 179 -9.77 -12.57 -15.21
C GLY A 179 -8.58 -12.99 -16.08
N SER A 180 -8.20 -14.26 -15.98
CA SER A 180 -7.88 -15.20 -17.06
C SER A 180 -7.17 -14.74 -18.36
N SER A 181 -5.97 -15.31 -18.56
CA SER A 181 -5.41 -15.92 -19.79
C SER A 181 -5.66 -15.38 -21.22
N THR A 182 -4.53 -15.41 -21.96
CA THR A 182 -4.29 -15.84 -23.37
C THR A 182 -4.27 -14.83 -24.53
N ASN A 183 -3.21 -15.00 -25.34
CA ASN A 183 -2.97 -14.64 -26.75
C ASN A 183 -2.78 -13.14 -27.04
N GLY A 184 -1.66 -12.66 -27.59
CA GLY A 184 -0.91 -13.20 -28.71
C GLY A 184 -1.44 -12.58 -30.00
N ASN A 185 -0.82 -11.51 -30.51
CA ASN A 185 -0.30 -11.40 -31.88
C ASN A 185 0.17 -9.96 -32.16
N GLU A 186 1.35 -9.87 -32.75
CA GLU A 186 1.84 -8.70 -33.49
C GLU A 186 0.96 -8.52 -34.74
N GLN A 187 0.61 -7.29 -35.12
CA GLN A 187 0.72 -6.87 -36.53
C GLN A 187 0.64 -5.36 -36.71
N SER A 188 1.67 -4.86 -37.41
CA SER A 188 1.83 -3.64 -38.21
C SER A 188 0.59 -2.86 -38.63
N THR A 189 0.73 -1.55 -38.89
CA THR A 189 0.73 -0.99 -40.27
C THR A 189 1.18 0.48 -40.26
N GLU A 190 2.14 0.79 -41.13
CA GLU A 190 2.63 2.12 -41.50
C GLU A 190 1.54 2.95 -42.19
N ILE A 191 1.56 4.29 -42.04
CA ILE A 191 1.02 5.19 -43.08
C ILE A 191 2.01 6.33 -43.35
N ALA A 192 2.25 6.50 -44.64
CA ALA A 192 3.18 7.40 -45.31
C ALA A 192 2.81 8.89 -45.23
N ALA A 193 3.81 9.69 -45.60
CA ALA A 193 3.90 11.14 -45.61
C ALA A 193 2.89 11.89 -46.50
N ALA A 194 2.53 13.11 -46.07
CA ALA A 194 2.38 14.29 -46.92
C ALA A 194 2.47 15.58 -46.07
N GLU A 195 3.34 16.50 -46.47
CA GLU A 195 3.56 17.82 -45.87
C GLU A 195 2.41 18.79 -46.15
N GLY A 196 2.10 19.64 -45.17
CA GLY A 196 1.19 20.78 -45.28
C GLY A 196 1.25 21.60 -44.00
N ALA A 197 2.04 22.67 -44.02
CA ALA A 197 2.28 23.54 -42.88
C ALA A 197 1.05 24.37 -42.50
N SER A 198 0.54 24.16 -41.28
CA SER A 198 -0.11 25.18 -40.46
C SER A 198 0.09 24.75 -39.00
N GLU A 199 0.75 25.59 -38.21
CA GLU A 199 1.04 25.31 -36.80
C GLU A 199 -0.23 24.87 -36.04
N PRO A 200 -0.21 23.73 -35.32
CA PRO A 200 -1.35 23.34 -34.51
C PRO A 200 -1.46 24.27 -33.31
N GLU A 201 -2.50 25.11 -33.27
CA GLU A 201 -2.83 25.87 -32.06
C GLU A 201 -3.20 24.91 -30.94
N VAL A 202 -2.28 24.76 -29.97
CA VAL A 202 -2.52 23.95 -28.77
C VAL A 202 -3.45 24.71 -27.85
N ARG A 203 -4.74 24.38 -27.90
CA ARG A 203 -5.71 24.88 -26.94
C ARG A 203 -5.69 24.03 -25.67
N PHE A 204 -5.14 24.60 -24.61
CA PHE A 204 -5.22 24.03 -23.28
C PHE A 204 -6.61 24.29 -22.72
N PHE A 205 -7.43 23.25 -22.69
CA PHE A 205 -8.79 23.30 -22.14
C PHE A 205 -8.86 23.94 -20.74
N LEU A 206 -7.84 23.69 -19.90
CA LEU A 206 -7.72 24.28 -18.56
C LEU A 206 -7.48 25.80 -18.60
N TRP A 207 -6.74 26.29 -19.59
CA TRP A 207 -6.52 27.72 -19.80
C TRP A 207 -7.79 28.41 -20.29
N ASP A 208 -8.49 27.81 -21.26
CA ASP A 208 -9.78 28.33 -21.74
C ASP A 208 -10.86 28.33 -20.63
N LEU A 209 -10.84 27.35 -19.73
CA LEU A 209 -11.71 27.30 -18.55
C LEU A 209 -11.40 28.43 -17.55
N LEU A 210 -10.11 28.68 -17.29
CA LEU A 210 -9.67 29.75 -16.40
C LEU A 210 -10.01 31.14 -16.94
N VAL A 211 -9.81 31.38 -18.24
CA VAL A 211 -10.18 32.65 -18.88
C VAL A 211 -11.69 32.88 -18.80
N LYS A 212 -12.51 31.85 -19.07
CA LYS A 212 -13.97 31.96 -18.92
C LYS A 212 -14.41 32.25 -17.49
N MET A 213 -13.76 31.65 -16.51
CA MET A 213 -14.03 31.95 -15.10
C MET A 213 -13.63 33.38 -14.73
N TRP A 214 -12.52 33.88 -15.28
CA TRP A 214 -12.06 35.25 -15.06
C TRP A 214 -12.99 36.28 -15.69
N ASP A 215 -13.46 36.05 -16.92
CA ASP A 215 -14.42 36.94 -17.60
C ASP A 215 -15.78 36.94 -16.89
N TRP A 216 -16.25 35.78 -16.43
CA TRP A 216 -17.46 35.70 -15.62
C TRP A 216 -17.31 36.47 -14.30
N ALA A 217 -16.17 36.32 -13.61
CA ALA A 217 -15.89 37.06 -12.39
C ALA A 217 -15.80 38.58 -12.64
N GLY A 218 -15.12 39.00 -13.71
CA GLY A 218 -15.02 40.41 -14.10
C GLY A 218 -16.38 41.04 -14.39
N SER A 219 -17.29 40.31 -15.04
CA SER A 219 -18.65 40.78 -15.33
C SER A 219 -19.53 40.98 -14.08
N MET A 220 -19.17 40.38 -12.95
CA MET A 220 -19.86 40.52 -11.67
C MET A 220 -19.36 41.70 -10.84
N PHE A 221 -18.20 42.28 -11.19
CA PHE A 221 -17.57 43.40 -10.49
C PHE A 221 -17.53 44.71 -11.30
N ALA A 222 -18.07 44.72 -12.52
CA ALA A 222 -18.29 45.89 -13.37
C ALA A 222 -19.71 46.46 -13.21
#